data_AF-A0A6B3FPI0-F1
#
_entry.id   AF-A0A6B3FPI0-F1
#
_cell.length_a   1.000
_cell.length_b   1.000
_cell.length_c   1.000
_cell.angle_alpha   90.00
_cell.angle_beta   90.00
_cell.angle_gamma   90.00
#
_symmetry.space_group_name_H-M   'P 1'
#
loop_
_entity.id
_entity.type
_entity.pdbx_description
1 polymer ?
#
loop_
_entity_poly.entity_id
_entity_poly.type
_entity_poly.pdbx_seq_one_letter_code
_entity_poly.pdbx_strand_id
1 'polypeptide(L)'
;HAVPIVHRDLKPRNVMVRPDGTVTVLDLGVASVLDTDTTRLTHTGSPIGSPAYMAPEQAMGGAVGPYTDLYALGVLLHELLSGDVPF
;
A
#
# COMPACT_ATOMS: atom_id res chain seq x y z
N HIS A 1 6.21 11.98 1.93
CA HIS A 1 6.29 12.23 0.48
C HIS A 1 7.00 13.53 0.14
N ALA A 2 8.33 13.56 0.20
CA ALA A 2 9.13 14.67 -0.33
C ALA A 2 9.44 14.50 -1.84
N VAL A 3 9.26 13.28 -2.34
CA VAL A 3 9.35 12.88 -3.75
C VAL A 3 7.94 12.52 -4.23
N PRO A 4 7.51 12.91 -5.44
CA PRO A 4 6.15 12.67 -5.97
C PRO A 4 5.94 11.21 -6.40
N ILE A 5 6.20 10.27 -5.48
CA ILE A 5 6.01 8.83 -5.66
C ILE A 5 5.05 8.34 -4.57
N VAL A 6 4.08 7.52 -5.00
CA VAL A 6 3.11 6.80 -4.15
C VAL A 6 3.46 5.31 -4.21
N HIS A 7 3.51 4.65 -3.05
CA HIS A 7 3.91 3.26 -2.88
C HIS A 7 2.82 2.27 -3.30
N ARG A 8 1.56 2.52 -2.94
CA ARG A 8 0.36 1.74 -3.32
C ARG A 8 0.25 0.30 -2.80
N ASP A 9 1.34 -0.31 -2.35
CA ASP A 9 1.35 -1.65 -1.75
C ASP A 9 2.06 -1.69 -0.38
N LEU A 10 1.78 -0.73 0.50
CA LEU A 10 2.40 -0.71 1.84
C LEU A 10 1.73 -1.75 2.75
N LYS A 11 2.53 -2.71 3.25
CA LYS A 11 2.10 -3.84 4.09
C LYS A 11 3.27 -4.44 4.86
N PRO A 12 3.05 -5.28 5.89
CA PRO A 12 4.13 -5.83 6.71
C PRO A 12 5.23 -6.54 5.91
N ARG A 13 4.85 -7.30 4.87
CA ARG A 13 5.82 -7.98 3.98
C ARG A 13 6.77 -7.01 3.26
N ASN A 14 6.35 -5.77 3.07
CA ASN A 14 7.11 -4.72 2.38
C ASN A 14 7.79 -3.76 3.38
N VAL A 15 7.84 -4.10 4.67
CA VAL A 15 8.55 -3.33 5.70
C VAL A 15 9.61 -4.23 6.32
N MET A 16 10.88 -3.83 6.20
CA MET A 16 12.01 -4.55 6.79
C MET A 16 12.59 -3.78 7.97
N VAL A 17 12.69 -4.44 9.10
CA VAL A 17 13.42 -3.94 10.27
C VAL A 17 14.82 -4.52 10.23
N ARG A 18 15.83 -3.66 10.12
CA ARG A 18 17.23 -4.04 10.14
C ARG A 18 17.71 -4.33 11.58
N PRO A 19 18.83 -5.05 11.77
CA PRO A 19 19.36 -5.34 13.11
C PRO A 19 19.71 -4.10 13.95
N ASP A 20 19.99 -2.97 13.29
CA ASP A 20 20.25 -1.67 13.93
C ASP A 20 18.96 -0.92 14.33
N GLY A 21 17.78 -1.51 14.10
CA GLY A 21 16.47 -0.90 14.36
C GLY A 21 15.98 0.00 13.23
N THR A 22 16.74 0.17 12.13
CA THR A 22 16.32 0.99 11.00
C THR A 22 15.17 0.30 10.25
N VAL A 23 14.06 1.02 10.09
CA VAL A 23 12.92 0.56 9.28
C VAL A 23 13.13 0.99 7.82
N THR A 24 13.10 0.02 6.91
CA THR A 24 13.21 0.22 5.46
C THR A 24 11.95 -0.27 4.78
N VAL A 25 11.31 0.61 4.01
CA VAL A 25 10.21 0.21 3.13
C VAL A 25 10.81 -0.40 1.86
N LEU A 26 10.38 -1.61 1.52
CA LEU A 26 10.81 -2.40 0.38
C LEU A 26 9.73 -2.43 -0.69
N ASP A 27 10.09 -2.86 -1.89
CA ASP A 27 9.17 -3.07 -3.01
C ASP A 27 8.24 -1.87 -3.22
N LEU A 28 8.73 -0.84 -3.92
CA LEU A 28 7.90 0.22 -4.53
C LEU A 28 7.00 -0.35 -5.66
N GLY A 29 6.37 -1.50 -5.40
CA GLY A 29 5.59 -2.31 -6.29
C GLY A 29 4.50 -1.46 -6.91
N VAL A 30 4.60 -1.26 -8.22
CA VAL A 30 3.67 -0.42 -8.97
C VAL A 30 3.64 1.03 -8.44
N ALA A 31 4.80 1.59 -8.10
CA ALA A 31 5.02 3.03 -8.15
C ALA A 31 4.81 3.48 -9.60
N SER A 32 3.56 3.52 -10.06
CA SER A 32 3.26 4.10 -11.35
C SER A 32 3.60 5.57 -11.20
N VAL A 33 4.59 6.02 -11.95
CA VAL A 33 4.70 7.42 -12.32
C VAL A 33 3.37 7.76 -12.99
N LEU A 34 2.42 8.31 -12.24
CA LEU A 34 1.12 8.85 -12.67
C LEU A 34 0.63 8.29 -14.01
N ASP A 35 0.45 6.96 -14.12
CA ASP A 35 -0.09 6.38 -15.35
C ASP A 35 -1.49 5.89 -15.02
N THR A 36 -2.44 6.55 -15.66
CA THR A 36 -3.85 6.62 -15.27
C THR A 36 -4.61 5.33 -15.62
N ASP A 37 -3.93 4.33 -16.20
CA ASP A 37 -4.58 3.22 -16.92
C ASP A 37 -4.29 1.80 -16.38
N THR A 38 -3.56 1.65 -15.27
CA THR A 38 -3.21 0.30 -14.75
C THR A 38 -4.14 -0.27 -13.68
N THR A 39 -5.28 0.36 -13.39
CA THR A 39 -6.42 -0.25 -12.68
C THR A 39 -7.24 -1.18 -13.58
N ARG A 40 -6.59 -1.87 -14.53
CA ARG A 40 -7.20 -3.04 -15.17
C ARG A 40 -7.18 -4.17 -14.14
N LEU A 41 -8.34 -4.36 -13.51
CA LEU A 41 -8.78 -5.64 -12.96
C LEU A 41 -8.11 -6.79 -13.73
N THR A 42 -7.25 -7.52 -13.05
CA THR A 42 -6.78 -8.82 -13.53
C THR A 42 -7.98 -9.63 -13.96
N HIS A 43 -7.91 -10.12 -15.18
CA HIS A 43 -8.94 -10.81 -15.96
C HIS A 43 -9.38 -12.18 -15.36
N THR A 44 -9.22 -12.36 -14.05
CA THR A 44 -9.37 -13.60 -13.28
C THR A 44 -10.03 -13.42 -11.91
N GLY A 45 -10.54 -12.22 -11.58
CA GLY A 45 -11.37 -12.03 -10.38
C GLY A 45 -10.62 -12.12 -9.03
N SER A 46 -9.28 -12.10 -9.06
CA SER A 46 -8.46 -12.03 -7.85
C SER A 46 -7.86 -10.62 -7.73
N PRO A 47 -8.07 -9.90 -6.61
CA PRO A 47 -7.54 -8.56 -6.43
C PRO A 47 -6.01 -8.58 -6.51
N ILE A 48 -5.43 -7.71 -7.34
CA ILE A 48 -3.98 -7.45 -7.33
C ILE A 48 -3.67 -6.65 -6.06
N GLY A 49 -2.73 -7.11 -5.25
CA GLY A 49 -2.33 -6.48 -3.99
C GLY A 49 -2.78 -7.28 -2.76
N SER A 50 -2.65 -6.68 -1.58
CA SER A 50 -3.15 -7.24 -0.32
C SER A 50 -4.41 -6.46 0.10
N PRO A 51 -5.63 -6.97 -0.12
CA PRO A 51 -6.88 -6.22 0.06
C PRO A 51 -7.03 -5.57 1.44
N ALA A 52 -6.49 -6.20 2.49
CA ALA A 52 -6.56 -5.70 3.86
C ALA A 52 -5.92 -4.31 4.06
N TYR A 53 -4.92 -3.92 3.24
CA TYR A 53 -4.21 -2.65 3.36
C TYR A 53 -4.56 -1.67 2.22
N MET A 54 -5.48 -2.06 1.33
CA MET A 54 -5.85 -1.26 0.16
C MET A 54 -6.74 -0.09 0.57
N ALA A 55 -6.37 1.12 0.16
CA ALA A 55 -7.20 2.29 0.42
C ALA A 55 -8.52 2.24 -0.38
N PRO A 56 -9.62 2.86 0.09
CA PRO A 56 -10.91 2.84 -0.60
C PRO A 56 -10.81 3.35 -2.04
N GLU A 57 -10.04 4.42 -2.28
CA GLU A 57 -9.81 4.94 -3.61
C GLU A 57 -9.08 3.96 -4.53
N GLN A 58 -8.19 3.11 -3.99
CA GLN A 58 -7.55 2.05 -4.79
C GLN A 58 -8.54 0.93 -5.12
N ALA A 59 -9.33 0.50 -4.13
CA ALA A 59 -10.33 -0.56 -4.30
C ALA A 59 -11.43 -0.17 -5.30
N MET A 60 -11.76 1.12 -5.37
CA MET A 60 -12.75 1.66 -6.28
C MET A 60 -12.18 2.09 -7.64
N GLY A 61 -10.86 1.95 -7.85
CA GLY A 61 -10.18 2.40 -9.07
C GLY A 61 -10.18 3.92 -9.27
N GLY A 62 -10.32 4.68 -8.17
CA GLY A 62 -10.27 6.13 -8.15
C GLY A 62 -8.86 6.70 -8.24
N ALA A 63 -8.77 8.04 -8.18
CA ALA A 63 -7.49 8.73 -8.17
C ALA A 63 -6.72 8.40 -6.90
N VAL A 64 -5.46 8.00 -7.06
CA VAL A 64 -4.56 7.64 -5.97
C VAL A 64 -3.54 8.75 -5.72
N GLY A 65 -3.13 8.93 -4.47
CA GLY A 65 -2.22 9.99 -4.08
C GLY A 65 -1.47 9.68 -2.79
N PRO A 66 -0.71 10.64 -2.25
CA PRO A 66 0.01 10.49 -0.97
C PRO A 66 -0.86 9.98 0.19
N TYR A 67 -2.15 10.31 0.19
CA TYR A 67 -3.12 9.88 1.20
C TYR A 67 -3.41 8.38 1.15
N THR A 68 -3.21 7.75 -0.01
CA THR A 68 -3.35 6.29 -0.19
C THR A 68 -2.35 5.53 0.66
N ASP A 69 -1.08 5.98 0.70
CA ASP A 69 -0.06 5.35 1.54
C ASP A 69 -0.29 5.63 3.03
N LEU A 70 -0.89 6.77 3.37
CA LEU A 70 -1.27 7.09 4.76
C LEU A 70 -2.36 6.16 5.27
N TYR A 71 -3.34 5.82 4.42
CA TYR A 71 -4.36 4.83 4.77
C TYR A 71 -3.72 3.47 5.08
N ALA A 72 -2.88 2.97 4.17
CA ALA A 72 -2.20 1.68 4.35
C ALA A 72 -1.29 1.68 5.59
N LEU A 73 -0.61 2.79 5.88
CA LEU A 73 0.15 2.97 7.12
C LEU A 73 -0.75 2.91 8.35
N GLY A 74 -1.94 3.50 8.30
CA GLY A 74 -2.93 3.42 9.38
C GLY A 74 -3.36 1.99 9.68
N VAL A 75 -3.65 1.20 8.64
CA VAL A 75 -3.95 -0.24 8.76
C VAL A 75 -2.78 -0.99 9.39
N LEU A 76 -1.56 -0.74 8.91
CA LEU A 76 -0.35 -1.38 9.43
C LEU A 76 -0.10 -1.03 10.91
N LEU A 77 -0.29 0.23 11.30
CA LEU A 77 -0.18 0.65 12.70
C LEU A 77 -1.27 0.01 13.58
N HIS A 78 -2.50 -0.12 13.07
CA HIS A 78 -3.56 -0.82 13.78
C HIS A 78 -3.18 -2.28 14.05
N GLU A 79 -2.71 -3.00 13.04
CA GLU A 79 -2.26 -4.39 13.18
C GLU A 79 -1.11 -4.51 14.17
N LEU A 80 -0.12 -3.62 14.11
CA LEU A 80 1.00 -3.63 15.06
C LEU A 80 0.55 -3.40 16.52
N LEU A 81 -0.50 -2.61 16.73
CA LEU A 81 -1.00 -2.27 18.07
C LEU A 81 -2.02 -3.28 18.61
N SER A 82 -2.83 -3.88 17.73
CA SER A 82 -3.94 -4.76 18.12
C SER A 82 -3.67 -6.25 17.89
N GLY A 83 -2.74 -6.59 17.01
CA GLY A 83 -2.50 -7.95 16.52
C GLY A 83 -3.38 -8.35 15.33
N ASP A 84 -4.40 -7.56 14.98
CA ASP A 84 -5.38 -7.85 13.93
C ASP A 84 -5.49 -6.71 12.90
N VAL A 85 -5.85 -7.04 11.66
CA VAL A 85 -6.22 -6.01 10.66
C VAL A 85 -7.57 -5.38 11.01
N PRO A 86 -7.79 -4.08 10.77
CA PRO A 86 -9.03 -3.40 11.12
C PRO A 86 -10.25 -3.81 10.27
N PHE A 87 -10.05 -4.47 9.12
CA PHE A 87 -11.10 -4.83 8.15
C PHE A 87 -10.83 -6.21 7.51
#